data_AF-A0A832CXH4-F1
#
_entry.id   AF-A0A832CXH4-F1
#
_cell.length_a   1.000
_cell.length_b   1.000
_cell.length_c   1.000
_cell.angle_alpha   90.00
_cell.angle_beta   90.00
_cell.angle_gamma   90.00
#
_symmetry.space_group_name_H-M   'P 1'
#
loop_
_entity.id
_entity.type
_entity.pdbx_description
1 polymer ?
#
loop_
_entity_poly.entity_id
_entity_poly.type
_entity_poly.pdbx_seq_one_letter_code
_entity_poly.pdbx_strand_id
1 'polypeptide(L)'
;MSDITVHEQYPIACTEKEVTEGEKPTPNERQQSKIIAVILRKDESLIGQLSVQLRSGEREEYLRRVFQGIIGEKEYSGLLSSIRSPISYEKDERNPETLFGRISKDRQMRGIVAYFVRGDLQARDRLAPQDVYKFIRQIFPSVLDYENALGNFLDRIEKFNDNQKRFEYERSAKELGRIIYGKQWEYLEQIRLLEEEAIARQPRIAPEIPQRSVLGNGFEQTYQFN
;
A
#
# COMPACT_ATOMS: atom_id res chain seq x y z
N MET A 1 40.96 -8.59 27.07
CA MET A 1 39.83 -7.71 26.73
C MET A 1 40.09 -7.18 25.34
N SER A 2 39.44 -7.78 24.34
CA SER A 2 39.54 -7.40 22.94
C SER A 2 38.15 -7.57 22.35
N ASP A 3 37.50 -6.45 22.05
CA ASP A 3 36.16 -6.38 21.48
C ASP A 3 36.16 -6.95 20.06
N ILE A 4 35.34 -7.99 19.86
CA ILE A 4 35.06 -8.58 18.56
C ILE A 4 33.85 -7.83 18.01
N THR A 5 34.10 -6.81 17.20
CA THR A 5 33.05 -6.17 16.39
C THR A 5 32.76 -7.08 15.21
N VAL A 6 31.71 -7.90 15.32
CA VAL A 6 31.18 -8.68 14.20
C VAL A 6 30.48 -7.71 13.24
N HIS A 7 31.18 -7.32 12.18
CA HIS A 7 30.55 -6.69 11.02
C HIS A 7 29.79 -7.77 10.25
N GLU A 8 28.49 -7.90 10.49
CA GLU A 8 27.59 -8.63 9.58
C GLU A 8 27.48 -7.86 8.26
N GLN A 9 28.36 -8.18 7.32
CA GLN A 9 28.19 -7.83 5.92
C GLN A 9 27.11 -8.73 5.33
N TYR A 10 25.91 -8.20 5.14
CA TYR A 10 24.93 -8.83 4.27
C TYR A 10 25.37 -8.63 2.81
N PRO A 11 25.68 -9.68 2.04
CA PRO A 11 25.89 -9.53 0.61
C PRO A 11 24.56 -9.15 -0.04
N ILE A 12 24.48 -7.93 -0.57
CA ILE A 12 23.40 -7.49 -1.45
C ILE A 12 23.59 -8.26 -2.77
N ALA A 13 23.01 -9.45 -2.85
CA ALA A 13 22.96 -10.21 -4.10
C ALA A 13 22.02 -9.49 -5.06
N CYS A 14 22.60 -8.77 -6.03
CA CYS A 14 21.94 -8.38 -7.26
C CYS A 14 21.56 -9.64 -8.03
N THR A 15 20.33 -10.11 -7.87
CA THR A 15 19.68 -10.96 -8.86
C THR A 15 18.80 -10.07 -9.71
N GLU A 16 19.29 -9.76 -10.91
CA GLU A 16 18.46 -9.26 -12.02
C GLU A 16 17.44 -10.37 -12.35
N LYS A 17 16.27 -10.31 -11.71
CA LYS A 17 15.12 -11.08 -12.16
C LYS A 17 14.52 -10.35 -13.35
N GLU A 18 14.51 -11.03 -14.49
CA GLU A 18 13.70 -10.66 -15.65
C GLU A 18 12.28 -10.34 -15.20
N VAL A 19 11.83 -9.12 -15.47
CA VAL A 19 10.51 -8.64 -15.07
C VAL A 19 9.49 -9.15 -16.09
N THR A 20 8.99 -10.36 -15.84
CA THR A 20 7.81 -10.95 -16.48
C THR A 20 6.55 -10.15 -16.15
N GLU A 21 5.55 -10.25 -17.03
CA GLU A 21 4.26 -9.55 -16.95
C GLU A 21 3.66 -9.54 -15.54
N GLY A 22 3.42 -8.33 -15.01
CA GLY A 22 2.54 -8.02 -13.87
C GLY A 22 2.21 -9.14 -12.89
N GLU A 23 3.22 -9.74 -12.23
CA GLU A 23 2.99 -10.71 -11.17
C GLU A 23 2.10 -10.08 -10.10
N LYS A 24 0.87 -10.57 -9.98
CA LYS A 24 -0.01 -10.22 -8.87
C LYS A 24 0.71 -10.64 -7.58
N PRO A 25 0.74 -9.78 -6.55
CA PRO A 25 1.34 -10.16 -5.28
C PRO A 25 0.63 -11.42 -4.76
N THR A 26 1.41 -12.42 -4.38
CA THR A 26 0.88 -13.65 -3.79
C THR A 26 0.82 -13.51 -2.26
N PRO A 27 -0.14 -14.16 -1.59
CA PRO A 27 -0.21 -14.17 -0.14
C PRO A 27 1.10 -14.68 0.49
N ASN A 28 1.64 -13.89 1.43
CA ASN A 28 2.77 -14.26 2.25
C ASN A 28 2.29 -14.46 3.70
N GLU A 29 1.93 -15.68 4.05
CA GLU A 29 1.35 -16.02 5.35
C GLU A 29 2.19 -15.53 6.54
N ARG A 30 3.52 -15.50 6.40
CA ARG A 30 4.42 -15.01 7.44
C ARG A 30 4.29 -13.51 7.64
N GLN A 31 4.22 -12.73 6.56
CA GLN A 31 4.00 -11.27 6.63
C GLN A 31 2.57 -10.97 7.09
N GLN A 32 1.57 -11.67 6.57
CA GLN A 32 0.17 -11.51 6.98
C GLN A 32 -0.03 -11.80 8.47
N SER A 33 0.58 -12.87 8.99
CA SER A 33 0.53 -13.18 10.43
C SER A 33 1.14 -12.07 11.29
N LYS A 34 2.22 -11.44 10.84
CA LYS A 34 2.79 -10.27 11.53
C LYS A 34 1.86 -9.08 11.48
N ILE A 35 1.31 -8.74 10.31
CA ILE A 35 0.35 -7.64 10.13
C ILE A 35 -0.82 -7.80 11.11
N ILE A 36 -1.46 -8.97 11.10
CA ILE A 36 -2.59 -9.31 11.96
C ILE A 36 -2.20 -9.16 13.44
N ALA A 37 -1.10 -9.78 13.85
CA ALA A 37 -0.69 -9.78 15.25
C ALA A 37 -0.32 -8.38 15.75
N VAL A 38 0.44 -7.60 14.98
CA VAL A 38 0.82 -6.22 15.35
C VAL A 38 -0.42 -5.36 15.52
N ILE A 39 -1.36 -5.43 14.58
CA ILE A 39 -2.55 -4.57 14.60
C ILE A 39 -3.51 -4.96 15.73
N LEU A 40 -3.74 -6.26 15.97
CA LEU A 40 -4.66 -6.72 17.01
C LEU A 40 -4.07 -6.61 18.41
N ARG A 41 -2.78 -6.95 18.58
CA ARG A 41 -2.11 -6.97 19.88
C ARG A 41 -1.49 -5.62 20.26
N LYS A 42 -1.40 -4.68 19.31
CA LYS A 42 -0.78 -3.35 19.47
C LYS A 42 0.69 -3.45 19.89
N ASP A 43 1.41 -4.37 19.27
CA ASP A 43 2.82 -4.64 19.55
C ASP A 43 3.64 -4.59 18.25
N GLU A 44 4.32 -3.46 18.03
CA GLU A 44 5.14 -3.20 16.85
C GLU A 44 6.42 -4.03 16.81
N SER A 45 6.89 -4.54 17.97
CA SER A 45 8.13 -5.34 18.03
C SER A 45 8.03 -6.63 17.20
N LEU A 46 6.80 -7.11 16.95
CA LEU A 46 6.51 -8.30 16.17
C LEU A 46 6.91 -8.17 14.68
N ILE A 47 7.04 -6.95 14.15
CA ILE A 47 7.49 -6.71 12.77
C ILE A 47 8.90 -7.28 12.54
N GLY A 48 9.79 -7.07 13.51
CA GLY A 48 11.20 -7.48 13.46
C GLY A 48 11.43 -8.97 13.71
N GLN A 49 10.44 -9.70 14.23
CA GLN A 49 10.58 -11.13 14.51
C GLN A 49 10.70 -11.94 13.21
N LEU A 50 11.33 -13.12 13.24
CA LEU A 50 11.41 -13.96 12.03
C LEU A 50 10.01 -14.47 11.62
N SER A 51 9.20 -14.88 12.59
CA SER A 51 7.85 -15.40 12.41
C SER A 51 6.99 -15.06 13.60
N VAL A 52 5.68 -14.93 13.37
CA VAL A 52 4.69 -14.74 14.43
C VAL A 52 3.61 -15.78 14.27
N GLN A 53 3.30 -16.49 15.35
CA GLN A 53 2.19 -17.44 15.37
C GLN A 53 0.91 -16.71 15.81
N LEU A 54 -0.14 -16.84 15.01
CA LEU A 54 -1.46 -16.35 15.37
C LEU A 54 -2.10 -17.28 16.41
N ARG A 55 -2.82 -16.67 17.35
CA ARG A 55 -3.72 -17.38 18.25
C ARG A 55 -4.98 -17.78 17.50
N SER A 56 -5.65 -18.82 17.99
CA SER A 56 -6.93 -19.26 17.42
C SER A 56 -7.91 -18.09 17.33
N GLY A 57 -8.49 -17.87 16.15
CA GLY A 57 -9.49 -16.82 15.89
C GLY A 57 -8.92 -15.42 15.60
N GLU A 58 -7.62 -15.18 15.70
CA GLU A 58 -7.06 -13.84 15.44
C GLU A 58 -7.20 -13.41 13.97
N ARG A 59 -7.04 -14.34 13.01
CA ARG A 59 -7.24 -14.00 11.60
C ARG A 59 -8.70 -13.62 11.35
N GLU A 60 -9.63 -14.42 11.85
CA GLU A 60 -11.06 -14.17 11.70
C GLU A 60 -11.47 -12.84 12.32
N GLU A 61 -10.98 -12.54 13.53
CA GLU A 61 -11.24 -11.27 14.21
C GLU A 61 -10.65 -10.08 13.44
N TYR A 62 -9.44 -10.22 12.92
CA TYR A 62 -8.82 -9.20 12.08
C TYR A 62 -9.65 -8.91 10.82
N LEU A 63 -9.97 -9.94 10.04
CA LEU A 63 -10.73 -9.80 8.79
C LEU A 63 -12.11 -9.18 9.05
N ARG A 64 -12.78 -9.60 10.14
CA ARG A 64 -14.06 -9.03 10.58
C ARG A 64 -13.94 -7.53 10.89
N ARG A 65 -12.89 -7.12 11.61
CA ARG A 65 -12.64 -5.71 11.96
C ARG A 65 -12.25 -4.85 10.76
N VAL A 66 -11.48 -5.39 9.81
CA VAL A 66 -11.18 -4.72 8.53
C VAL A 66 -12.47 -4.46 7.78
N PHE A 67 -13.32 -5.48 7.62
CA PHE A 67 -14.59 -5.30 6.92
C PHE A 67 -15.51 -4.27 7.60
N GLN A 68 -15.55 -4.26 8.93
CA GLN A 68 -16.34 -3.30 9.69
C GLN A 68 -15.78 -1.87 9.65
N GLY A 69 -14.64 -1.64 8.99
CA GLY A 69 -13.96 -0.34 8.96
C GLY A 69 -13.33 0.06 10.30
N ILE A 70 -13.19 -0.89 11.24
CA ILE A 70 -12.57 -0.66 12.55
C ILE A 70 -11.04 -0.62 12.41
N ILE A 71 -10.50 -1.45 11.53
CA ILE A 71 -9.09 -1.41 11.12
C ILE A 71 -9.05 -0.75 9.74
N GLY A 72 -8.31 0.34 9.63
CA GLY A 72 -8.16 1.05 8.36
C GLY A 72 -6.86 1.83 8.29
N GLU A 73 -6.90 2.95 7.57
CA GLU A 73 -5.73 3.74 7.19
C GLU A 73 -4.86 4.15 8.39
N LYS A 74 -5.48 4.48 9.53
CA LYS A 74 -4.75 4.87 10.74
C LYS A 74 -3.89 3.72 11.30
N GLU A 75 -4.46 2.52 11.40
CA GLU A 75 -3.75 1.33 11.88
C GLU A 75 -2.63 0.92 10.92
N TYR A 76 -2.90 1.00 9.61
CA TYR A 76 -1.89 0.69 8.58
C TYR A 76 -0.76 1.71 8.57
N SER A 77 -1.07 3.00 8.69
CA SER A 77 -0.06 4.06 8.77
C SER A 77 0.87 3.84 9.97
N GLY A 78 0.31 3.52 11.14
CA GLY A 78 1.09 3.15 12.32
C GLY A 78 2.04 1.98 12.06
N LEU A 79 1.50 0.85 11.58
CA LEU A 79 2.30 -0.33 11.21
C LEU A 79 3.42 0.01 10.21
N LEU A 80 3.07 0.66 9.09
CA LEU A 80 4.01 0.90 7.99
C LEU A 80 5.10 1.91 8.39
N SER A 81 4.77 2.90 9.21
CA SER A 81 5.75 3.87 9.73
C SER A 81 6.79 3.25 10.66
N SER A 82 6.46 2.13 11.34
CA SER A 82 7.42 1.37 12.16
C SER A 82 8.47 0.61 11.34
N ILE A 83 8.23 0.42 10.03
CA ILE A 83 9.14 -0.26 9.12
C ILE A 83 10.12 0.77 8.56
N ARG A 84 11.42 0.51 8.71
CA ARG A 84 12.49 1.39 8.22
C ARG A 84 12.48 1.51 6.68
N SER A 85 12.36 2.74 6.18
CA SER A 85 12.37 3.05 4.74
C SER A 85 13.78 2.98 4.13
N PRO A 86 13.93 2.54 2.86
CA PRO A 86 15.19 2.53 2.11
C PRO A 86 16.04 3.80 2.19
N ILE A 87 15.42 4.99 2.19
CA ILE A 87 16.16 6.27 2.22
C ILE A 87 17.04 6.40 3.47
N SER A 88 16.65 5.76 4.57
CA SER A 88 17.41 5.81 5.82
C SER A 88 18.70 4.98 5.82
N TYR A 89 18.99 4.25 4.74
CA TYR A 89 20.27 3.58 4.51
C TYR A 89 21.20 4.38 3.59
N GLU A 90 20.75 5.53 3.08
CA GLU A 90 21.61 6.45 2.33
C GLU A 90 22.67 7.07 3.24
N LYS A 91 23.83 7.39 2.65
CA LYS A 91 24.89 8.11 3.35
C LYS A 91 24.44 9.51 3.77
N ASP A 92 23.65 10.16 2.92
CA ASP A 92 22.98 11.44 3.18
C ASP A 92 21.53 11.36 2.69
N GLU A 93 20.57 11.33 3.61
CA GLU A 93 19.15 11.26 3.24
C GLU A 93 18.70 12.46 2.39
N ARG A 94 19.31 13.64 2.56
CA ARG A 94 18.97 14.85 1.78
C ARG A 94 19.53 14.81 0.36
N ASN A 95 20.47 13.90 0.10
CA ASN A 95 21.07 13.65 -1.20
C ASN A 95 21.15 12.13 -1.47
N PRO A 96 20.00 11.45 -1.69
CA PRO A 96 19.90 9.99 -1.78
C PRO A 96 20.39 9.47 -3.14
N GLU A 97 21.70 9.51 -3.38
CA GLU A 97 22.33 9.15 -4.65
C GLU A 97 22.10 7.69 -5.06
N THR A 98 22.03 6.77 -4.10
CA THR A 98 21.86 5.34 -4.38
C THR A 98 20.46 5.05 -4.94
N LEU A 99 19.43 5.56 -4.27
CA LEU A 99 18.04 5.48 -4.71
C LEU A 99 17.85 6.24 -6.02
N PHE A 100 18.44 7.44 -6.15
CA PHE A 100 18.39 8.19 -7.40
C PHE A 100 18.99 7.38 -8.57
N GLY A 101 20.13 6.73 -8.37
CA GLY A 101 20.75 5.86 -9.38
C GLY A 101 19.86 4.69 -9.79
N ARG A 102 19.08 4.12 -8.87
CA ARG A 102 18.13 3.03 -9.17
C ARG A 102 16.96 3.51 -10.01
N ILE A 103 16.35 4.63 -9.66
CA ILE A 103 15.20 5.17 -10.41
C ILE A 103 15.61 5.79 -11.75
N SER A 104 16.86 6.24 -11.89
CA SER A 104 17.31 6.97 -13.08
C SER A 104 17.34 6.13 -14.35
N LYS A 105 17.37 4.80 -14.20
CA LYS A 105 17.36 3.83 -15.29
C LYS A 105 16.00 3.73 -15.98
N ASP A 106 14.93 4.18 -15.33
CA ASP A 106 13.56 4.10 -15.84
C ASP A 106 13.01 5.51 -16.14
N ARG A 107 12.62 5.74 -17.39
CA ARG A 107 12.14 7.05 -17.85
C ARG A 107 10.77 7.40 -17.25
N GLN A 108 9.91 6.41 -17.05
CA GLN A 108 8.57 6.55 -16.49
C GLN A 108 8.67 6.84 -14.98
N MET A 109 9.56 6.17 -14.24
CA MET A 109 9.82 6.49 -12.82
C MET A 109 10.31 7.93 -12.64
N ARG A 110 11.27 8.36 -13.47
CA ARG A 110 11.70 9.77 -13.48
C ARG A 110 10.54 10.71 -13.85
N GLY A 111 9.66 10.30 -14.77
CA GLY A 111 8.44 11.03 -15.09
C GLY A 111 7.48 11.19 -13.90
N ILE A 112 7.28 10.13 -13.13
CA ILE A 112 6.43 10.12 -11.93
C ILE A 112 7.00 11.09 -10.88
N VAL A 113 8.30 10.96 -10.56
CA VAL A 113 8.96 11.85 -9.59
C VAL A 113 8.89 13.30 -10.05
N ALA A 114 9.18 13.59 -11.32
CA ALA A 114 9.12 14.94 -11.86
C ALA A 114 7.71 15.53 -11.83
N TYR A 115 6.69 14.73 -12.14
CA TYR A 115 5.29 15.15 -12.07
C TYR A 115 4.93 15.60 -10.65
N PHE A 116 5.22 14.79 -9.64
CA PHE A 116 4.82 15.10 -8.27
C PHE A 116 5.69 16.20 -7.64
N VAL A 117 7.01 16.20 -7.88
CA VAL A 117 7.93 17.17 -7.25
C VAL A 117 7.89 18.54 -7.94
N ARG A 118 7.71 18.56 -9.26
CA ARG A 118 7.86 19.78 -10.06
C ARG A 118 6.58 20.18 -10.80
N GLY A 119 5.53 19.37 -10.75
CA GLY A 119 4.30 19.60 -11.51
C GLY A 119 4.46 19.37 -13.02
N ASP A 120 5.61 18.86 -13.48
CA ASP A 120 5.95 18.75 -14.90
C ASP A 120 6.62 17.41 -15.20
N LEU A 121 5.90 16.55 -15.94
CA LEU A 121 6.39 15.24 -16.37
C LEU A 121 7.56 15.32 -17.37
N GLN A 122 7.70 16.43 -18.10
CA GLN A 122 8.84 16.65 -19.01
C GLN A 122 10.10 17.09 -18.27
N ALA A 123 10.01 17.46 -16.98
CA ALA A 123 11.18 17.77 -16.17
C ALA A 123 12.00 16.54 -15.72
N ARG A 124 11.61 15.32 -16.14
CA ARG A 124 12.25 14.04 -15.80
C ARG A 124 13.76 13.96 -16.09
N ASP A 125 14.23 14.68 -17.11
CA ASP A 125 15.65 14.69 -17.51
C ASP A 125 16.47 15.74 -16.74
N ARG A 126 15.80 16.52 -15.88
CA ARG A 126 16.40 17.57 -15.03
C ARG A 126 16.32 17.22 -13.54
N LEU A 127 15.96 15.98 -13.20
CA LEU A 127 15.91 15.52 -11.82
C LEU A 127 17.32 15.39 -11.23
N ALA A 128 17.41 15.65 -9.94
CA ALA A 128 18.59 15.44 -9.12
C ALA A 128 18.22 14.59 -7.88
N PRO A 129 19.19 14.02 -7.15
CA PRO A 129 18.89 13.20 -5.97
C PRO A 129 18.03 13.93 -4.93
N GLN A 130 18.17 15.25 -4.78
CA GLN A 130 17.36 16.05 -3.87
C GLN A 130 15.88 16.03 -4.22
N ASP A 131 15.51 15.82 -5.49
CA ASP A 131 14.10 15.65 -5.87
C ASP A 131 13.53 14.34 -5.32
N VAL A 132 14.33 13.28 -5.21
CA VAL A 132 13.92 12.02 -4.57
C VAL A 132 13.72 12.22 -3.07
N TYR A 133 14.59 12.98 -2.42
CA TYR A 133 14.37 13.38 -1.03
C TYR A 133 13.06 14.15 -0.86
N LYS A 134 12.78 15.16 -1.70
CA LYS A 134 11.51 15.90 -1.67
C LYS A 134 10.32 14.97 -1.86
N PHE A 135 10.40 14.09 -2.86
CA PHE A 135 9.37 13.10 -3.14
C PHE A 135 9.04 12.25 -1.90
N ILE A 136 10.05 11.66 -1.27
CA ILE A 136 9.87 10.72 -0.14
C ILE A 136 9.59 11.42 1.18
N ARG A 137 10.21 12.57 1.48
CA ARG A 137 10.15 13.18 2.81
C ARG A 137 9.20 14.37 2.92
N GLN A 138 8.85 15.01 1.82
CA GLN A 138 8.02 16.22 1.82
C GLN A 138 6.66 16.01 1.16
N ILE A 139 6.60 15.22 0.10
CA ILE A 139 5.37 15.02 -0.68
C ILE A 139 4.67 13.74 -0.24
N PHE A 140 5.39 12.63 -0.15
CA PHE A 140 4.85 11.33 0.23
C PHE A 140 5.64 10.69 1.37
N PRO A 141 5.57 11.24 2.59
CA PRO A 141 6.20 10.62 3.76
C PRO A 141 5.60 9.24 4.10
N SER A 142 4.36 8.98 3.68
CA SER A 142 3.68 7.70 3.84
C SER A 142 3.56 6.97 2.51
N VAL A 143 3.78 5.66 2.54
CA VAL A 143 3.55 4.76 1.39
C VAL A 143 2.08 4.75 0.95
N LEU A 144 1.14 4.95 1.89
CA LEU A 144 -0.29 5.05 1.62
C LEU A 144 -0.62 6.32 0.83
N ASP A 145 0.00 7.45 1.18
CA ASP A 145 -0.22 8.72 0.47
C ASP A 145 0.22 8.61 -0.99
N TYR A 146 1.35 7.94 -1.23
CA TYR A 146 1.82 7.67 -2.58
C TYR A 146 0.85 6.76 -3.35
N GLU A 147 0.45 5.62 -2.77
CA GLU A 147 -0.50 4.70 -3.41
C GLU A 147 -1.83 5.40 -3.76
N ASN A 148 -2.38 6.19 -2.83
CA ASN A 148 -3.61 6.96 -3.04
C ASN A 148 -3.47 8.01 -4.16
N ALA A 149 -2.31 8.66 -4.26
CA ALA A 149 -2.04 9.66 -5.30
C ALA A 149 -1.83 9.06 -6.69
N LEU A 150 -1.47 7.77 -6.79
CA LEU A 150 -1.21 7.11 -8.07
C LEU A 150 -2.46 7.01 -8.95
N GLY A 151 -3.65 6.78 -8.38
CA GLY A 151 -4.89 6.64 -9.17
C GLY A 151 -5.13 7.86 -10.08
N ASN A 152 -5.18 9.05 -9.48
CA ASN A 152 -5.35 10.31 -10.21
C ASN A 152 -4.26 10.56 -11.26
N PHE A 153 -3.01 10.16 -10.95
CA PHE A 153 -1.91 10.28 -11.90
C PHE A 153 -2.09 9.34 -13.09
N LEU A 154 -2.45 8.08 -12.87
CA LEU A 154 -2.63 7.08 -13.93
C LEU A 154 -3.84 7.41 -14.81
N ASP A 155 -4.95 7.87 -14.22
CA ASP A 155 -6.12 8.33 -14.98
C ASP A 155 -5.77 9.52 -15.87
N ARG A 156 -4.90 10.42 -15.38
CA ARG A 156 -4.38 11.52 -16.18
C ARG A 156 -3.51 11.01 -17.33
N ILE A 157 -2.63 10.04 -17.09
CA ILE A 157 -1.80 9.44 -18.15
C ILE A 157 -2.69 8.82 -19.23
N GLU A 158 -3.71 8.05 -18.85
CA GLU A 158 -4.65 7.43 -19.79
C GLU A 158 -5.36 8.49 -20.63
N LYS A 159 -5.91 9.53 -19.98
CA LYS A 159 -6.66 10.59 -20.66
C LYS A 159 -5.83 11.36 -21.70
N PHE A 160 -4.54 11.59 -21.44
CA PHE A 160 -3.66 12.33 -22.34
C PHE A 160 -2.92 11.46 -23.35
N ASN A 161 -2.94 10.14 -23.17
CA ASN A 161 -2.25 9.19 -24.04
C ASN A 161 -3.24 8.08 -24.41
N ASP A 162 -3.01 6.88 -23.89
CA ASP A 162 -3.84 5.70 -24.08
C ASP A 162 -3.69 4.74 -22.90
N ASN A 163 -4.45 3.64 -22.96
CA ASN A 163 -4.40 2.57 -21.98
C ASN A 163 -3.03 1.89 -21.91
N GLN A 164 -2.34 1.74 -23.04
CA GLN A 164 -1.01 1.12 -23.06
C GLN A 164 -0.02 1.93 -22.22
N LYS A 165 -0.04 3.26 -22.36
CA LYS A 165 0.81 4.17 -21.60
C LYS A 165 0.44 4.15 -20.12
N ARG A 166 -0.85 4.09 -19.79
CA ARG A 166 -1.31 3.89 -18.41
C ARG A 166 -0.67 2.66 -17.78
N PHE A 167 -0.68 1.51 -18.47
CA PHE A 167 -0.08 0.26 -17.96
C PHE A 167 1.43 0.36 -17.79
N GLU A 168 2.16 1.00 -18.71
CA GLU A 168 3.60 1.23 -18.56
C GLU A 168 3.91 2.05 -17.30
N TYR A 169 3.16 3.13 -17.07
CA TYR A 169 3.32 3.97 -15.88
C TYR A 169 2.89 3.25 -14.60
N GLU A 170 1.84 2.43 -14.64
CA GLU A 170 1.41 1.65 -13.49
C GLU A 170 2.50 0.66 -13.04
N ARG A 171 3.10 -0.07 -13.98
CA ARG A 171 4.23 -0.97 -13.69
C ARG A 171 5.41 -0.21 -13.10
N SER A 172 5.74 0.93 -13.68
CA SER A 172 6.86 1.77 -13.23
C SER A 172 6.58 2.39 -11.86
N ALA A 173 5.32 2.72 -11.56
CA ALA A 173 4.90 3.26 -10.27
C ALA A 173 4.99 2.21 -9.14
N LYS A 174 4.60 0.96 -9.42
CA LYS A 174 4.75 -0.15 -8.49
C LYS A 174 6.21 -0.42 -8.18
N GLU A 175 7.05 -0.50 -9.21
CA GLU A 175 8.49 -0.71 -9.03
C GLU A 175 9.17 0.48 -8.33
N LEU A 176 8.76 1.72 -8.65
CA LEU A 176 9.20 2.91 -7.93
C LEU A 176 8.87 2.78 -6.43
N GLY A 177 7.64 2.37 -6.09
CA GLY A 177 7.21 2.14 -4.71
C GLY A 177 8.09 1.11 -3.99
N ARG A 178 8.41 -0.01 -4.63
CA ARG A 178 9.33 -1.04 -4.10
C ARG A 178 10.74 -0.49 -3.88
N ILE A 179 11.25 0.36 -4.78
CA ILE A 179 12.59 0.96 -4.64
C ILE A 179 12.64 1.92 -3.45
N ILE A 180 11.67 2.83 -3.31
CA ILE A 180 11.74 3.94 -2.36
C ILE A 180 11.15 3.64 -0.98
N TYR A 181 10.18 2.72 -0.90
CA TYR A 181 9.54 2.32 0.36
C TYR A 181 9.95 0.90 0.81
N GLY A 182 10.48 0.08 -0.10
CA GLY A 182 11.06 -1.23 0.25
C GLY A 182 10.07 -2.12 0.98
N LYS A 183 10.41 -2.53 2.21
CA LYS A 183 9.56 -3.40 3.04
C LYS A 183 8.20 -2.78 3.36
N GLN A 184 8.08 -1.46 3.43
CA GLN A 184 6.78 -0.82 3.61
C GLN A 184 5.85 -1.14 2.43
N TRP A 185 6.35 -1.11 1.19
CA TRP A 185 5.57 -1.46 0.00
C TRP A 185 5.16 -2.94 0.00
N GLU A 186 6.08 -3.84 0.35
CA GLU A 186 5.76 -5.27 0.44
C GLU A 186 4.66 -5.54 1.48
N TYR A 187 4.71 -4.87 2.64
CA TYR A 187 3.66 -5.01 3.66
C TYR A 187 2.35 -4.40 3.21
N LEU A 188 2.37 -3.28 2.49
CA LEU A 188 1.17 -2.68 1.89
C LEU A 188 0.50 -3.65 0.91
N GLU A 189 1.25 -4.29 0.02
CA GLU A 189 0.70 -5.32 -0.89
C GLU A 189 0.01 -6.45 -0.12
N GLN A 190 0.58 -6.89 1.02
CA GLN A 190 -0.05 -7.91 1.86
C GLN A 190 -1.28 -7.41 2.63
N ILE A 191 -1.31 -6.13 3.02
CA ILE A 191 -2.50 -5.50 3.60
C ILE A 191 -3.65 -5.51 2.59
N ARG A 192 -3.38 -5.11 1.33
CA ARG A 192 -4.40 -5.11 0.26
C ARG A 192 -4.98 -6.51 0.01
N LEU A 193 -4.15 -7.55 0.02
CA LEU A 193 -4.62 -8.94 -0.08
C LEU A 193 -5.51 -9.35 1.10
N LEU A 194 -5.19 -8.91 2.32
CA LEU A 194 -6.02 -9.19 3.49
C LEU A 194 -7.36 -8.42 3.46
N GLU A 195 -7.38 -7.21 2.91
CA GLU A 195 -8.62 -6.45 2.69
C GLU A 195 -9.51 -7.14 1.64
N GLU A 196 -8.93 -7.59 0.53
CA GLU A 196 -9.63 -8.38 -0.48
C GLU A 196 -10.22 -9.66 0.13
N GLU A 197 -9.47 -10.34 0.98
CA GLU A 197 -9.96 -11.52 1.70
C GLU A 197 -11.09 -11.19 2.67
N ALA A 198 -10.99 -10.08 3.42
CA ALA A 198 -12.03 -9.63 4.33
C ALA A 198 -13.35 -9.35 3.60
N ILE A 199 -13.27 -8.76 2.39
CA ILE A 199 -14.42 -8.52 1.52
C ILE A 199 -14.97 -9.85 0.97
N ALA A 200 -14.10 -10.76 0.51
CA ALA A 200 -14.50 -12.02 -0.11
C ALA A 200 -15.16 -13.01 0.85
N ARG A 201 -14.79 -13.01 2.14
CA ARG A 201 -15.34 -13.92 3.16
C ARG A 201 -16.72 -13.50 3.70
N GLN A 202 -17.23 -12.35 3.29
CA GLN A 202 -18.55 -11.91 3.68
C GLN A 202 -19.63 -12.72 2.95
N PRO A 203 -20.66 -13.26 3.64
CA PRO A 203 -21.85 -13.66 2.94
C PRO A 203 -22.38 -12.44 2.20
N ARG A 204 -22.68 -12.57 0.90
CA ARG A 204 -23.42 -11.54 0.17
C ARG A 204 -24.73 -11.35 0.92
N ILE A 205 -24.82 -10.34 1.78
CA ILE A 205 -26.09 -9.92 2.33
C ILE A 205 -26.84 -9.36 1.13
N ALA A 206 -27.67 -10.19 0.51
CA ALA A 206 -28.69 -9.71 -0.39
C ALA A 206 -29.44 -8.61 0.38
N PRO A 207 -29.72 -7.46 -0.24
CA PRO A 207 -30.49 -6.43 0.46
C PRO A 207 -31.75 -7.09 1.00
N GLU A 208 -31.95 -7.04 2.32
CA GLU A 208 -33.21 -7.43 2.92
C GLU A 208 -34.27 -6.56 2.25
N ILE A 209 -34.99 -7.14 1.29
CA ILE A 209 -36.24 -6.57 0.81
C ILE A 209 -37.07 -6.45 2.10
N PRO A 210 -37.43 -5.22 2.54
CA PRO A 210 -38.29 -5.09 3.70
C PRO A 210 -39.52 -5.94 3.42
N GLN A 211 -39.74 -6.99 4.21
CA GLN A 211 -41.00 -7.69 4.18
C GLN A 211 -42.05 -6.65 4.52
N ARG A 212 -42.76 -6.16 3.50
CA ARG A 212 -44.00 -5.42 3.69
C ARG A 212 -44.86 -6.32 4.55
N SER A 213 -44.99 -5.96 5.82
CA SER A 213 -45.93 -6.56 6.74
C SER A 213 -47.29 -6.52 6.09
N VAL A 214 -47.78 -7.69 5.71
CA VAL A 214 -49.16 -7.93 5.34
C VAL A 214 -49.99 -7.72 6.61
N LEU A 215 -50.45 -6.49 6.81
CA LEU A 215 -51.71 -6.20 7.48
C LEU A 215 -52.68 -5.96 6.33
N GLY A 216 -53.57 -6.89 5.98
CA GLY A 216 -54.57 -7.42 6.88
C GLY A 216 -55.82 -6.54 6.73
N ASN A 217 -56.70 -6.96 5.82
CA ASN A 217 -57.99 -6.36 5.46
C ASN A 217 -58.79 -5.80 6.66
N GLY A 218 -59.47 -4.66 6.46
CA GLY A 218 -60.51 -4.24 7.38
C GLY A 218 -61.15 -2.88 7.08
N PHE A 219 -62.24 -2.92 6.33
CA PHE A 219 -63.44 -2.07 6.43
C PHE A 219 -63.42 -0.57 6.04
N GLU A 220 -64.35 -0.31 5.12
CA GLU A 220 -65.07 0.94 4.86
C GLU A 220 -65.28 1.83 6.09
N GLN A 221 -65.12 3.14 5.92
CA GLN A 221 -66.12 4.12 6.35
C GLN A 221 -65.92 5.48 5.66
N THR A 222 -66.92 5.83 4.86
CA THR A 222 -67.34 7.18 4.48
C THR A 222 -67.29 8.17 5.64
N TYR A 223 -66.86 9.41 5.41
CA TYR A 223 -67.55 10.63 5.91
C TYR A 223 -67.18 11.85 5.05
N GLN A 224 -68.21 12.55 4.58
CA GLN A 224 -68.16 13.86 3.91
C GLN A 224 -68.20 15.02 4.93
N PHE A 225 -67.86 16.23 4.43
CA PHE A 225 -68.15 17.59 4.91
C PHE A 225 -67.36 18.09 6.14
N ASN A 226 -66.83 19.33 6.18
CA ASN A 226 -67.17 20.58 5.48
C ASN A 226 -66.00 21.22 4.72
#